data_AF-A0A942AJB5-F1
#
_entry.id   AF-A0A942AJB5-F1
#
_cell.length_a   1.000
_cell.length_b   1.000
_cell.length_c   1.000
_cell.angle_alpha   90.00
_cell.angle_beta   90.00
_cell.angle_gamma   90.00
#
_symmetry.space_group_name_H-M   'P 1'
#
loop_
_entity.id
_entity.type
_entity.pdbx_description
1 polymer ?
#
loop_
_entity_poly.entity_id
_entity_poly.type
_entity_poly.pdbx_seq_one_letter_code
_entity_poly.pdbx_strand_id
1 'polypeptide(L)'
;MDSEGEISLPVKGGKRLTEDIVGSHYTNYDFTVVLSHFKGHAMGGFGGAIKNISIGIASASGKAWIHSAGKTRNAEEMWGQLPEQDIFLESMAEAAKAIVDHCGDKILYISVMNNLSVDCDCDSHPEDPQMADIGILASLDPVALDKACVDMVYSSPDEGRSHLIERMESRHGIHTLEHAEAIGIGSQKYNLIRLDV
;
A
#
# COMPACT_ATOMS: atom_id res chain seq x y z
N MET A 1 12.75 -9.06 -10.04
CA MET A 1 13.22 -9.39 -8.67
C MET A 1 13.10 -10.88 -8.38
N ASP A 2 12.11 -11.54 -8.98
CA ASP A 2 11.67 -12.91 -8.77
C ASP A 2 11.99 -13.86 -9.93
N SER A 3 12.70 -13.40 -10.96
CA SER A 3 13.03 -14.19 -12.16
C SER A 3 13.89 -15.43 -11.90
N GLU A 4 14.66 -15.44 -10.81
CA GLU A 4 15.53 -16.56 -10.42
C GLU A 4 15.01 -17.29 -9.16
N GLY A 5 13.78 -16.99 -8.74
CA GLY A 5 13.13 -17.63 -7.60
C GLY A 5 12.57 -16.65 -6.58
N GLU A 6 12.05 -17.22 -5.50
CA GLU A 6 11.34 -16.51 -4.45
C GLU A 6 11.89 -16.89 -3.07
N ILE A 7 11.73 -15.99 -2.11
CA ILE A 7 12.03 -16.22 -0.70
C ILE A 7 10.85 -15.73 0.15
N SER A 8 10.75 -16.26 1.36
CA SER A 8 9.77 -15.83 2.34
C SER A 8 10.40 -14.90 3.37
N LEU A 9 9.80 -13.74 3.57
CA LEU A 9 10.07 -12.84 4.70
C LEU A 9 9.02 -13.08 5.79
N PRO A 10 9.42 -13.23 7.08
CA PRO A 10 8.46 -13.53 8.14
C PRO A 10 7.59 -12.31 8.47
N VAL A 11 6.29 -12.55 8.65
CA VAL A 11 5.35 -11.56 9.19
C VAL A 11 5.25 -11.77 10.70
N LYS A 12 5.81 -10.85 11.49
CA LYS A 12 5.74 -10.91 12.96
C LYS A 12 4.46 -10.24 13.47
N GLY A 13 3.69 -10.95 14.30
CA GLY A 13 2.46 -10.38 14.89
C GLY A 13 1.29 -10.25 13.90
N GLY A 14 1.38 -10.85 12.72
CA GLY A 14 0.28 -10.94 11.77
C GLY A 14 -0.83 -11.87 12.25
N LYS A 15 -2.07 -11.51 11.92
CA LYS A 15 -3.28 -12.28 12.19
C LYS A 15 -3.70 -13.13 10.99
N ARG A 16 -3.31 -12.71 9.77
CA ARG A 16 -3.73 -13.32 8.48
C ARG A 16 -2.59 -14.06 7.81
N LEU A 17 -1.41 -13.47 7.76
CA LEU A 17 -0.24 -13.99 7.09
C LEU A 17 0.86 -14.29 8.12
N THR A 18 1.61 -15.36 7.87
CA THR A 18 2.84 -15.70 8.61
C THR A 18 4.10 -15.30 7.86
N GLU A 19 3.97 -15.01 6.56
CA GLU A 19 5.06 -14.67 5.66
C GLU A 19 4.56 -13.82 4.48
N ASP A 20 5.47 -13.01 3.94
CA ASP A 20 5.37 -12.36 2.65
C ASP A 20 6.36 -13.02 1.67
N ILE A 21 5.93 -13.23 0.42
CA ILE A 21 6.73 -13.95 -0.58
C ILE A 21 7.21 -12.95 -1.63
N VAL A 22 8.52 -12.79 -1.69
CA VAL A 22 9.20 -11.79 -2.52
C VAL A 22 10.22 -12.46 -3.42
N GLY A 23 10.72 -11.73 -4.43
CA GLY A 23 11.79 -12.23 -5.28
C GLY A 23 13.08 -12.51 -4.52
N SER A 24 13.79 -13.58 -4.87
CA SER A 24 14.99 -14.07 -4.17
C SER A 24 16.13 -13.05 -4.08
N HIS A 25 16.18 -12.09 -5.01
CA HIS A 25 17.20 -11.04 -4.99
C HIS A 25 16.86 -9.87 -4.08
N TYR A 26 15.68 -9.81 -3.46
CA TYR A 26 15.28 -8.66 -2.64
C TYR A 26 16.21 -8.44 -1.43
N THR A 27 16.73 -9.51 -0.85
CA THR A 27 17.69 -9.44 0.27
C THR A 27 19.08 -8.94 -0.13
N ASN A 28 19.36 -8.75 -1.43
CA ASN A 28 20.64 -8.23 -1.90
C ASN A 28 20.72 -6.69 -1.93
N TYR A 29 19.60 -5.99 -1.68
CA TYR A 29 19.57 -4.53 -1.71
C TYR A 29 19.89 -3.94 -0.33
N ASP A 30 20.84 -3.01 -0.30
CA ASP A 30 21.23 -2.33 0.95
C ASP A 30 20.21 -1.26 1.40
N PHE A 31 19.43 -0.70 0.48
CA PHE A 31 18.48 0.37 0.74
C PHE A 31 17.32 0.34 -0.26
N THR A 32 16.10 0.63 0.21
CA THR A 32 14.89 0.67 -0.62
C THR A 32 14.34 2.09 -0.72
N VAL A 33 14.08 2.57 -1.94
CA VAL A 33 13.33 3.82 -2.16
C VAL A 33 11.98 3.46 -2.75
N VAL A 34 10.91 3.83 -2.06
CA VAL A 34 9.53 3.59 -2.47
C VAL A 34 9.00 4.86 -3.10
N LEU A 35 8.75 4.80 -4.40
CA LEU A 35 8.04 5.85 -5.13
C LEU A 35 6.64 5.35 -5.45
N SER A 36 5.65 5.89 -4.75
CA SER A 36 4.24 5.57 -4.92
C SER A 36 3.48 6.73 -5.56
N HIS A 37 2.49 6.38 -6.38
CA HIS A 37 1.44 7.30 -6.77
C HIS A 37 0.27 7.10 -5.80
N PHE A 38 -0.05 8.11 -5.01
CA PHE A 38 -1.20 8.05 -4.12
C PHE A 38 -2.47 8.43 -4.87
N LYS A 39 -3.42 7.49 -4.96
CA LYS A 39 -4.73 7.68 -5.61
C LYS A 39 -5.70 6.55 -5.26
N GLY A 40 -6.90 6.54 -5.83
CA GLY A 40 -7.90 5.50 -5.53
C GLY A 40 -7.47 4.09 -5.98
N HIS A 41 -8.02 3.06 -5.36
CA HIS A 41 -7.77 1.66 -5.73
C HIS A 41 -9.02 0.79 -5.56
N ALA A 42 -9.32 -0.05 -6.55
CA ALA A 42 -10.57 -0.82 -6.64
C ALA A 42 -10.82 -1.75 -5.43
N MET A 43 -9.78 -2.41 -4.92
CA MET A 43 -9.88 -3.28 -3.75
C MET A 43 -9.32 -2.66 -2.47
N GLY A 44 -8.50 -1.63 -2.57
CA GLY A 44 -7.72 -1.10 -1.44
C GLY A 44 -8.28 0.19 -0.87
N GLY A 45 -9.28 0.77 -1.53
CA GLY A 45 -9.73 2.15 -1.31
C GLY A 45 -8.74 3.16 -1.90
N PHE A 46 -7.48 3.07 -1.55
CA PHE A 46 -6.38 3.83 -2.16
C PHE A 46 -5.16 2.95 -2.41
N GLY A 47 -4.32 3.38 -3.36
CA GLY A 47 -2.94 2.95 -3.50
C GLY A 47 -2.05 4.01 -2.90
N GLY A 48 -1.03 3.60 -2.15
CA GLY A 48 -0.08 4.47 -1.47
C GLY A 48 1.21 3.69 -1.18
N ALA A 49 2.01 4.18 -0.23
CA ALA A 49 3.25 3.55 0.18
C ALA A 49 3.05 2.12 0.68
N ILE A 50 2.03 1.88 1.53
CA ILE A 50 1.78 0.55 2.12
C ILE A 50 1.44 -0.47 1.02
N LYS A 51 0.52 -0.13 0.10
CA LYS A 51 0.17 -1.00 -1.03
C LYS A 51 1.37 -1.23 -1.95
N ASN A 52 2.22 -0.21 -2.14
CA ASN A 52 3.40 -0.32 -2.99
C ASN A 52 4.39 -1.34 -2.42
N ILE A 53 4.72 -1.26 -1.13
CA ILE A 53 5.63 -2.24 -0.52
C ILE A 53 4.98 -3.61 -0.33
N SER A 54 3.67 -3.70 -0.12
CA SER A 54 2.97 -4.97 -0.03
C SER A 54 2.89 -5.68 -1.40
N ILE A 55 2.12 -5.11 -2.33
CA ILE A 55 1.80 -5.77 -3.61
C ILE A 55 2.88 -5.54 -4.67
N GLY A 56 3.59 -4.40 -4.62
CA GLY A 56 4.59 -4.05 -5.63
C GLY A 56 5.89 -4.85 -5.51
N ILE A 57 6.29 -5.20 -4.28
CA ILE A 57 7.51 -5.97 -4.00
C ILE A 57 7.25 -7.49 -4.03
N ALA A 58 6.03 -7.92 -3.70
CA ALA A 58 5.65 -9.32 -3.74
C ALA A 58 5.86 -9.94 -5.13
N SER A 59 6.28 -11.20 -5.13
CA SER A 59 6.39 -12.01 -6.35
C SER A 59 5.01 -12.32 -6.93
N ALA A 60 4.94 -12.98 -8.09
CA ALA A 60 3.67 -13.46 -8.63
C ALA A 60 2.91 -14.35 -7.63
N SER A 61 3.61 -15.26 -6.95
CA SER A 61 3.01 -16.14 -5.95
C SER A 61 2.65 -15.38 -4.65
N GLY A 62 3.47 -14.41 -4.25
CA GLY A 62 3.20 -13.51 -3.12
C GLY A 62 1.96 -12.66 -3.33
N LYS A 63 1.74 -12.14 -4.54
CA LYS A 63 0.50 -11.43 -4.87
C LYS A 63 -0.72 -12.32 -4.69
N ALA A 64 -0.66 -13.57 -5.16
CA ALA A 64 -1.74 -14.54 -4.94
C ALA A 64 -1.97 -14.83 -3.45
N TRP A 65 -0.88 -14.97 -2.70
CA TRP A 65 -0.89 -15.20 -1.26
C TRP A 65 -1.57 -14.06 -0.49
N ILE A 66 -1.21 -12.81 -0.80
CA ILE A 66 -1.76 -11.62 -0.14
C ILE A 66 -3.25 -11.44 -0.49
N HIS A 67 -3.61 -11.49 -1.78
CA HIS A 67 -4.99 -11.27 -2.23
C HIS A 67 -5.95 -12.36 -1.77
N SER A 68 -5.46 -13.58 -1.54
CA SER A 68 -6.27 -14.69 -1.01
C SER A 68 -6.24 -14.77 0.52
N ALA A 69 -5.52 -13.86 1.20
CA ALA A 69 -5.24 -13.89 2.63
C ALA A 69 -4.74 -15.27 3.11
N GLY A 70 -3.74 -15.80 2.42
CA GLY A 70 -3.04 -17.03 2.82
C GLY A 70 -3.69 -18.34 2.36
N LYS A 71 -4.58 -18.31 1.37
CA LYS A 71 -5.25 -19.54 0.89
C LYS A 71 -4.55 -20.20 -0.29
N THR A 72 -4.03 -19.41 -1.23
CA THR A 72 -3.34 -19.93 -2.43
C THR A 72 -2.15 -19.08 -2.80
N ARG A 73 -1.14 -19.73 -3.37
CA ARG A 73 0.01 -19.09 -4.02
C ARG A 73 -0.11 -19.12 -5.56
N ASN A 74 -1.20 -19.68 -6.08
CA ASN A 74 -1.46 -19.77 -7.51
C ASN A 74 -2.23 -18.54 -7.99
N ALA A 75 -1.62 -17.75 -8.89
CA ALA A 75 -2.24 -16.55 -9.46
C ALA A 75 -3.52 -16.85 -10.26
N GLU A 76 -3.63 -18.06 -10.84
CA GLU A 76 -4.82 -18.47 -11.61
C GLU A 76 -6.03 -18.74 -10.70
N GLU A 77 -5.79 -19.16 -9.45
CA GLU A 77 -6.83 -19.49 -8.47
C GLU A 77 -7.24 -18.30 -7.61
N MET A 78 -6.35 -17.31 -7.48
CA MET A 78 -6.46 -16.18 -6.55
C MET A 78 -7.83 -15.50 -6.57
N TRP A 79 -8.34 -15.19 -7.76
CA TRP A 79 -9.60 -14.47 -7.94
C TRP A 79 -10.83 -15.25 -7.44
N GLY A 80 -10.77 -16.59 -7.41
CA GLY A 80 -11.80 -17.45 -6.84
C GLY A 80 -11.70 -17.61 -5.33
N GLN A 81 -10.68 -17.06 -4.69
CA GLN A 81 -10.37 -17.26 -3.27
C GLN A 81 -10.25 -15.96 -2.47
N LEU A 82 -10.70 -14.83 -3.03
CA LEU A 82 -10.69 -13.54 -2.35
C LEU A 82 -11.40 -13.62 -0.99
N PRO A 83 -10.82 -13.04 0.07
CA PRO A 83 -11.43 -12.99 1.39
C PRO A 83 -12.44 -11.82 1.46
N GLU A 84 -13.05 -11.65 2.63
CA GLU A 84 -13.80 -10.44 2.94
C GLU A 84 -12.89 -9.19 2.90
N GLN A 85 -13.49 -8.03 2.64
CA GLN A 85 -12.78 -6.77 2.38
C GLN A 85 -11.71 -6.46 3.44
N ASP A 86 -12.07 -6.44 4.72
CA ASP A 86 -11.14 -6.09 5.80
C ASP A 86 -10.03 -7.13 5.97
N ILE A 87 -10.31 -8.41 5.71
CA ILE A 87 -9.31 -9.47 5.76
C ILE A 87 -8.24 -9.27 4.67
N PHE A 88 -8.64 -8.80 3.47
CA PHE A 88 -7.71 -8.43 2.41
C PHE A 88 -6.86 -7.20 2.80
N LEU A 89 -7.46 -6.19 3.43
CA LEU A 89 -6.72 -5.01 3.87
C LEU A 89 -5.72 -5.35 5.00
N GLU A 90 -6.14 -6.19 5.96
CA GLU A 90 -5.26 -6.71 7.02
C GLU A 90 -4.11 -7.53 6.42
N SER A 91 -4.35 -8.41 5.43
CA SER A 91 -3.29 -9.19 4.78
C SER A 91 -2.31 -8.31 4.00
N MET A 92 -2.80 -7.26 3.34
CA MET A 92 -1.97 -6.29 2.63
C MET A 92 -1.03 -5.55 3.60
N ALA A 93 -1.56 -5.03 4.70
CA ALA A 93 -0.75 -4.39 5.73
C ALA A 93 0.26 -5.36 6.36
N GLU A 94 -0.13 -6.61 6.61
CA GLU A 94 0.77 -7.62 7.16
C GLU A 94 1.95 -7.97 6.24
N ALA A 95 1.73 -8.07 4.93
CA ALA A 95 2.82 -8.23 3.97
C ALA A 95 3.74 -6.99 3.94
N ALA A 96 3.16 -5.78 3.97
CA ALA A 96 3.95 -4.56 4.09
C ALA A 96 4.83 -4.55 5.35
N LYS A 97 4.34 -5.10 6.48
CA LYS A 97 5.13 -5.24 7.70
C LYS A 97 6.39 -6.07 7.49
N ALA A 98 6.32 -7.18 6.76
CA ALA A 98 7.50 -8.00 6.50
C ALA A 98 8.60 -7.21 5.78
N ILE A 99 8.21 -6.33 4.85
CA ILE A 99 9.13 -5.41 4.17
C ILE A 99 9.74 -4.39 5.13
N VAL A 100 8.91 -3.71 5.93
CA VAL A 100 9.40 -2.72 6.91
C VAL A 100 10.35 -3.36 7.92
N ASP A 101 9.97 -4.51 8.48
CA ASP A 101 10.81 -5.26 9.42
C ASP A 101 12.13 -5.72 8.78
N HIS A 102 12.13 -6.06 7.49
CA HIS A 102 13.33 -6.44 6.75
C HIS A 102 14.28 -5.26 6.52
N CYS A 103 13.74 -4.12 6.06
CA CYS A 103 14.55 -2.95 5.74
C CYS A 103 15.04 -2.19 6.98
N GLY A 104 14.29 -2.23 8.08
CA GLY A 104 14.55 -1.36 9.24
C GLY A 104 14.61 0.10 8.80
N ASP A 105 15.66 0.81 9.22
CA ASP A 105 15.85 2.24 8.88
C ASP A 105 16.35 2.48 7.44
N LYS A 106 16.49 1.43 6.63
CA LYS A 106 17.06 1.51 5.26
C LYS A 106 15.98 1.60 4.18
N ILE A 107 14.92 2.36 4.45
CA ILE A 107 13.82 2.58 3.52
C ILE A 107 13.32 4.02 3.59
N LEU A 108 12.98 4.59 2.43
CA LEU A 108 12.41 5.93 2.28
C LEU A 108 11.15 5.85 1.41
N TYR A 109 10.11 6.60 1.79
CA TYR A 109 8.84 6.63 1.09
C TYR A 109 8.56 8.02 0.51
N ILE A 110 8.17 8.07 -0.76
CA ILE A 110 7.78 9.27 -1.48
C ILE A 110 6.46 8.97 -2.18
N SER A 111 5.42 9.75 -1.86
CA SER A 111 4.11 9.67 -2.50
C SER A 111 3.88 10.90 -3.37
N VAL A 112 3.61 10.66 -4.65
CA VAL A 112 3.19 11.68 -5.60
C VAL A 112 1.67 11.69 -5.65
N MET A 113 1.07 12.86 -5.42
CA MET A 113 -0.38 13.09 -5.43
C MET A 113 -0.73 14.02 -6.60
N ASN A 114 -0.57 13.52 -7.82
CA ASN A 114 -0.96 14.21 -9.04
C ASN A 114 -1.96 13.35 -9.83
N ASN A 115 -2.65 13.91 -10.82
CA ASN A 115 -3.54 13.14 -11.71
C ASN A 115 -4.51 12.22 -10.94
N LEU A 116 -5.14 12.78 -9.89
CA LEU A 116 -5.86 12.02 -8.86
C LEU A 116 -7.20 11.49 -9.38
N SER A 117 -7.17 10.21 -9.78
CA SER A 117 -8.33 9.40 -10.18
C SER A 117 -8.76 8.43 -9.06
N VAL A 118 -9.99 7.91 -9.16
CA VAL A 118 -10.52 6.84 -8.28
C VAL A 118 -9.92 5.46 -8.57
N ASP A 119 -9.29 5.27 -9.73
CA ASP A 119 -8.68 4.00 -10.13
C ASP A 119 -7.16 4.07 -10.16
N CYS A 120 -6.53 2.98 -9.72
CA CYS A 120 -5.07 2.90 -9.59
C CYS A 120 -4.39 2.72 -10.94
N ASP A 121 -3.08 2.99 -11.05
CA ASP A 121 -2.32 2.85 -12.31
C ASP A 121 -2.18 1.39 -12.73
N CYS A 122 -2.48 0.46 -11.83
CA CYS A 122 -2.57 -0.96 -12.17
C CYS A 122 -3.87 -1.32 -12.90
N ASP A 123 -4.84 -0.40 -12.96
CA ASP A 123 -6.02 -0.57 -13.81
C ASP A 123 -5.62 -0.33 -15.28
N SER A 124 -6.13 -1.19 -16.16
CA SER A 124 -5.92 -1.09 -17.60
C SER A 124 -6.77 0.01 -18.26
N HIS A 125 -7.85 0.44 -17.59
CA HIS A 125 -8.79 1.45 -18.07
C HIS A 125 -9.21 2.39 -16.93
N PRO A 126 -8.28 3.19 -16.37
CA PRO A 126 -8.58 4.04 -15.24
C PRO A 126 -9.56 5.17 -15.62
N GLU A 127 -10.46 5.53 -14.72
CA GLU A 127 -11.28 6.74 -14.84
C GLU A 127 -10.41 8.01 -14.93
N ASP A 128 -10.92 9.05 -15.58
CA ASP A 128 -10.23 10.33 -15.68
C ASP A 128 -10.05 10.97 -14.29
N PRO A 129 -8.93 11.69 -14.05
CA PRO A 129 -8.71 12.43 -12.80
C PRO A 129 -9.87 13.37 -12.50
N GLN A 130 -10.41 13.27 -11.30
CA GLN A 130 -11.51 14.11 -10.84
C GLN A 130 -11.06 15.20 -9.88
N MET A 131 -9.79 15.20 -9.47
CA MET A 131 -9.27 16.09 -8.44
C MET A 131 -7.93 16.70 -8.87
N ALA A 132 -7.73 17.98 -8.55
CA ALA A 132 -6.48 18.68 -8.80
C ALA A 132 -5.30 18.09 -8.02
N ASP A 133 -4.10 18.24 -8.58
CA ASP A 133 -2.84 17.82 -7.95
C ASP A 133 -2.65 18.48 -6.57
N ILE A 134 -2.20 17.69 -5.60
CA ILE A 134 -1.85 18.16 -4.25
C ILE A 134 -0.35 18.42 -4.14
N GLY A 135 0.49 17.55 -4.70
CA GLY A 135 1.95 17.70 -4.67
C GLY A 135 2.68 16.39 -4.36
N ILE A 136 3.87 16.52 -3.74
CA ILE A 136 4.73 15.39 -3.38
C ILE A 136 4.95 15.39 -1.87
N LEU A 137 4.74 14.25 -1.23
CA LEU A 137 5.00 14.04 0.19
C LEU A 137 6.10 12.98 0.34
N ALA A 138 6.87 13.07 1.43
CA ALA A 138 7.88 12.09 1.76
C ALA A 138 7.93 11.83 3.26
N SER A 139 8.30 10.61 3.65
CA SER A 139 8.39 10.18 5.05
C SER A 139 9.33 8.97 5.18
N LEU A 140 9.83 8.74 6.39
CA LEU A 140 10.46 7.47 6.79
C LEU A 140 9.44 6.51 7.43
N ASP A 141 8.23 6.98 7.70
CA ASP A 141 7.11 6.20 8.21
C ASP A 141 6.01 6.11 7.13
N PRO A 142 5.70 4.91 6.60
CA PRO A 142 4.74 4.76 5.52
C PRO A 142 3.28 4.96 5.99
N VAL A 143 2.97 4.68 7.26
CA VAL A 143 1.64 4.91 7.82
C VAL A 143 1.38 6.41 7.94
N ALA A 144 2.36 7.16 8.45
CA ALA A 144 2.29 8.61 8.53
C ALA A 144 2.15 9.25 7.14
N LEU A 145 2.88 8.73 6.14
CA LEU A 145 2.81 9.21 4.75
C LEU A 145 1.43 9.02 4.15
N ASP A 146 0.92 7.78 4.15
CA ASP A 146 -0.38 7.48 3.56
C ASP A 146 -1.50 8.19 4.33
N LYS A 147 -1.38 8.32 5.66
CA LYS A 147 -2.33 9.12 6.46
C LYS A 147 -2.32 10.60 6.07
N ALA A 148 -1.16 11.20 5.87
CA ALA A 148 -1.05 12.58 5.43
C ALA A 148 -1.67 12.77 4.04
N CYS A 149 -1.45 11.82 3.11
CA CYS A 149 -2.09 11.84 1.80
C CYS A 149 -3.63 11.77 1.91
N VAL A 150 -4.17 10.84 2.70
CA VAL A 150 -5.61 10.75 2.99
C VAL A 150 -6.14 12.08 3.52
N ASP A 151 -5.49 12.66 4.54
CA ASP A 151 -5.95 13.91 5.16
C ASP A 151 -5.95 15.09 4.20
N MET A 152 -4.96 15.16 3.30
CA MET A 152 -4.92 16.18 2.26
C MET A 152 -6.05 16.01 1.23
N VAL A 153 -6.46 14.77 0.92
CA VAL A 153 -7.66 14.53 0.10
C VAL A 153 -8.91 15.02 0.81
N TYR A 154 -9.11 14.65 2.08
CA TYR A 154 -10.29 15.03 2.86
C TYR A 154 -10.40 16.54 3.09
N SER A 155 -9.26 17.22 3.24
CA SER A 155 -9.18 18.67 3.50
C SER A 155 -9.07 19.53 2.24
N SER A 156 -8.84 18.93 1.06
CA SER A 156 -8.76 19.68 -0.20
C SER A 156 -10.04 20.50 -0.43
N PRO A 157 -9.98 21.73 -0.95
CA PRO A 157 -11.19 22.50 -1.28
C PRO A 157 -11.88 22.03 -2.58
N ASP A 158 -11.24 21.16 -3.36
CA ASP A 158 -11.76 20.66 -4.64
C ASP A 158 -13.03 19.80 -4.44
N GLU A 159 -14.11 20.09 -5.18
CA GLU A 159 -15.37 19.34 -5.09
C GLU A 159 -15.20 17.88 -5.58
N GLY A 160 -14.27 17.65 -6.50
CA GLY A 160 -13.95 16.34 -7.04
C GLY A 160 -13.30 15.38 -6.04
N ARG A 161 -12.83 15.89 -4.89
CA ARG A 161 -12.35 15.06 -3.76
C ARG A 161 -13.39 14.02 -3.31
N SER A 162 -14.67 14.34 -3.47
CA SER A 162 -15.81 13.49 -3.06
C SER A 162 -15.75 12.10 -3.71
N HIS A 163 -15.29 12.00 -4.96
CA HIS A 163 -15.12 10.72 -5.66
C HIS A 163 -14.05 9.85 -5.01
N LEU A 164 -12.90 10.44 -4.66
CA LEU A 164 -11.81 9.71 -4.04
C LEU A 164 -12.15 9.34 -2.57
N ILE A 165 -12.85 10.22 -1.86
CA ILE A 165 -13.40 9.92 -0.52
C ILE A 165 -14.37 8.74 -0.60
N GLU A 166 -15.33 8.76 -1.52
CA GLU A 166 -16.28 7.66 -1.71
C GLU A 166 -15.55 6.34 -1.99
N ARG A 167 -14.54 6.34 -2.88
CA ARG A 167 -13.76 5.12 -3.17
C ARG A 167 -13.03 4.61 -1.93
N MET A 168 -12.43 5.49 -1.13
CA MET A 168 -11.74 5.10 0.11
C MET A 168 -12.73 4.57 1.15
N GLU A 169 -13.87 5.20 1.34
CA GLU A 169 -14.87 4.80 2.32
C GLU A 169 -15.59 3.51 1.91
N SER A 170 -16.02 3.37 0.65
CA SER A 170 -16.76 2.19 0.17
C SER A 170 -15.92 0.91 0.11
N ARG A 171 -14.58 1.05 0.19
CA ARG A 171 -13.62 -0.07 0.29
C ARG A 171 -12.92 -0.14 1.63
N HIS A 172 -13.37 0.64 2.62
CA HIS A 172 -12.79 0.66 3.97
C HIS A 172 -11.28 0.95 3.98
N GLY A 173 -10.75 1.73 3.02
CA GLY A 173 -9.30 1.86 2.82
C GLY A 173 -8.53 2.34 4.06
N ILE A 174 -9.16 3.15 4.91
CA ILE A 174 -8.60 3.63 6.19
C ILE A 174 -8.25 2.47 7.13
N HIS A 175 -8.97 1.35 7.05
CA HIS A 175 -8.72 0.17 7.88
C HIS A 175 -7.30 -0.40 7.68
N THR A 176 -6.71 -0.24 6.48
CA THR A 176 -5.31 -0.59 6.23
C THR A 176 -4.37 0.17 7.16
N LEU A 177 -4.61 1.47 7.38
CA LEU A 177 -3.77 2.32 8.24
C LEU A 177 -3.96 1.97 9.72
N GLU A 178 -5.20 1.69 10.12
CA GLU A 178 -5.52 1.27 11.49
C GLU A 178 -4.82 -0.05 11.84
N HIS A 179 -4.91 -1.05 10.97
CA HIS A 179 -4.25 -2.34 11.18
C HIS A 179 -2.73 -2.21 11.12
N ALA A 180 -2.20 -1.44 10.16
CA ALA A 180 -0.77 -1.17 10.03
C ALA A 180 -0.17 -0.54 11.29
N GLU A 181 -0.84 0.46 11.88
CA GLU A 181 -0.44 1.04 13.16
C GLU A 181 -0.55 0.02 14.29
N ALA A 182 -1.63 -0.77 14.35
CA ALA A 182 -1.84 -1.78 15.40
C ALA A 182 -0.76 -2.89 15.41
N ILE A 183 -0.23 -3.26 14.24
CA ILE A 183 0.86 -4.26 14.11
C ILE A 183 2.26 -3.62 14.10
N GLY A 184 2.36 -2.31 14.35
CA GLY A 184 3.61 -1.59 14.55
C GLY A 184 4.42 -1.34 13.29
N ILE A 185 3.77 -1.07 12.16
CA ILE A 185 4.46 -0.59 10.93
C ILE A 185 4.91 0.85 11.08
N GLY A 186 4.11 1.68 11.76
CA GLY A 186 4.32 3.12 11.88
C GLY A 186 3.19 3.76 12.68
N SER A 187 3.05 5.08 12.59
CA SER A 187 1.97 5.81 13.27
C SER A 187 1.15 6.67 12.31
N GLN A 188 -0.14 6.76 12.58
CA GLN A 188 -1.03 7.72 11.90
C GLN A 188 -0.80 9.16 12.39
N LYS A 189 -0.04 9.37 13.47
CA LYS A 189 0.33 10.71 13.94
C LYS A 189 1.54 11.20 13.15
N TYR A 190 1.42 12.39 12.58
CA TYR A 190 2.50 13.03 11.83
C TYR A 190 2.55 14.53 12.11
N ASN A 191 3.70 15.13 11.82
CA ASN A 191 3.86 16.57 11.73
C ASN A 191 4.17 16.94 10.29
N LEU A 192 3.37 17.81 9.69
CA LEU A 192 3.59 18.26 8.32
C LEU A 192 4.63 19.39 8.30
N ILE A 193 5.81 19.10 7.75
CA ILE A 193 6.86 20.09 7.52
C ILE A 193 6.80 20.51 6.06
N ARG A 194 6.50 21.78 5.81
CA ARG A 194 6.55 22.36 4.46
C ARG A 194 7.98 22.79 4.17
N LEU A 195 8.50 22.33 3.05
CA LEU A 195 9.78 22.79 2.51
C LEU A 195 9.46 23.90 1.53
N ASP A 196 9.80 25.13 1.88
CA ASP A 196 9.76 26.24 0.93
C ASP A 196 10.88 26.01 -0.09
N VAL A 197 10.53 26.04 -1.38
CA VAL A 197 11.48 25.93 -2.50
C VAL A 197 11.54 27.25 -3.25
#